data_AF-A0A9E4BUE1-F1
#
_entry.id   AF-A0A9E4BUE1-F1
#
_cell.length_a   1.000
_cell.length_b   1.000
_cell.length_c   1.000
_cell.angle_alpha   90.00
_cell.angle_beta   90.00
_cell.angle_gamma   90.00
#
_symmetry.space_group_name_H-M   'P 1'
#
loop_
_entity.id
_entity.type
_entity.pdbx_description
1 polymer ?
#
loop_
_entity_poly.entity_id
_entity_poly.type
_entity_poly.pdbx_seq_one_letter_code
_entity_poly.pdbx_strand_id
1 'polypeptide(L)'
;MTLENLTFLLAFLGYLGLSVNLVLTARGTFSRPAIALVALIAAVHVYLVWAFRYDWQFAMAVRNGYAGFFIFHSALLSIVAAAFVPPVICKPLIALSFLIVSAGATGAVFRYEVVSIYRVPVLINAGLGLGYLVYNQYRRIKPAG
;
A
#
# COMPACT_ATOMS: atom_id res chain seq x y z
N MET A 1 -19.35 -2.98 14.01
CA MET A 1 -18.26 -2.47 13.15
C MET A 1 -18.89 -1.57 12.10
N THR A 2 -18.49 -0.31 11.99
CA THR A 2 -19.02 0.60 10.96
C THR A 2 -18.38 0.31 9.60
N LEU A 3 -19.02 0.74 8.52
CA LEU A 3 -18.49 0.60 7.16
C LEU A 3 -17.18 1.40 6.96
N GLU A 4 -17.06 2.51 7.67
CA GLU A 4 -15.83 3.29 7.74
C GLU A 4 -14.68 2.48 8.36
N ASN A 5 -14.92 1.81 9.50
CA ASN A 5 -13.93 0.95 10.14
C ASN A 5 -13.51 -0.21 9.22
N LEU A 6 -14.47 -0.82 8.49
CA LEU A 6 -14.16 -1.86 7.50
C LEU A 6 -13.27 -1.33 6.38
N THR A 7 -13.58 -0.14 5.88
CA THR A 7 -12.82 0.50 4.79
C THR A 7 -11.37 0.74 5.21
N PHE A 8 -11.15 1.24 6.42
CA PHE A 8 -9.80 1.46 6.95
C PHE A 8 -9.07 0.15 7.31
N LEU A 9 -9.79 -0.85 7.83
CA LEU A 9 -9.23 -2.17 8.07
C LEU A 9 -8.71 -2.80 6.77
N LEU A 10 -9.47 -2.72 5.68
CA LEU A 10 -9.02 -3.22 4.37
C LEU A 10 -7.79 -2.45 3.86
N ALA A 11 -7.75 -1.13 4.05
CA ALA A 11 -6.56 -0.34 3.70
C ALA A 11 -5.32 -0.81 4.50
N PHE A 12 -5.49 -1.06 5.80
CA PHE A 12 -4.42 -1.58 6.65
C PHE A 12 -3.97 -2.99 6.22
N LEU A 13 -4.91 -3.90 5.95
CA LEU A 13 -4.61 -5.26 5.49
C LEU A 13 -3.90 -5.27 4.13
N GLY A 14 -4.35 -4.43 3.19
CA GLY A 14 -3.68 -4.25 1.90
C GLY A 14 -2.25 -3.74 2.06
N TYR A 15 -2.05 -2.75 2.94
CA TYR A 15 -0.74 -2.20 3.24
C TYR A 15 0.20 -3.20 3.94
N LEU A 16 -0.32 -3.98 4.88
CA LEU A 16 0.42 -5.05 5.54
C LEU A 16 0.83 -6.14 4.53
N GLY A 17 -0.12 -6.59 3.71
CA GLY A 17 0.14 -7.58 2.67
C GLY A 17 1.16 -7.10 1.64
N LEU A 18 1.15 -5.81 1.29
CA LEU A 18 2.15 -5.20 0.40
C LEU A 18 3.56 -5.24 1.03
N SER A 19 3.67 -4.89 2.31
CA SER A 19 4.93 -4.95 3.08
C SER A 19 5.48 -6.39 3.17
N VAL A 20 4.61 -7.36 3.49
CA VAL A 20 5.00 -8.78 3.52
C VAL A 20 5.51 -9.24 2.16
N ASN A 21 4.80 -8.92 1.08
CA ASN A 21 5.23 -9.27 -0.28
C ASN A 21 6.54 -8.61 -0.69
N LEU A 22 6.79 -7.38 -0.25
CA LEU A 22 8.06 -6.67 -0.45
C LEU A 22 9.22 -7.43 0.22
N VAL A 23 9.02 -7.84 1.47
CA VAL A 23 10.01 -8.62 2.23
C VAL A 23 10.27 -9.96 1.56
N LEU A 24 9.22 -10.72 1.25
CA LEU A 24 9.34 -12.00 0.57
C LEU A 24 10.05 -11.88 -0.79
N THR A 25 9.70 -10.85 -1.57
CA THR A 25 10.30 -10.57 -2.87
C THR A 25 11.81 -10.36 -2.78
N ALA A 26 12.27 -9.58 -1.81
CA ALA A 26 13.71 -9.34 -1.65
C ALA A 26 14.46 -10.56 -1.09
N ARG A 27 13.79 -11.43 -0.33
CA ARG A 27 14.31 -12.76 0.06
C ARG A 27 14.31 -13.77 -1.11
N GLY A 28 13.81 -13.38 -2.29
CA GLY A 28 13.74 -14.24 -3.47
C GLY A 28 12.48 -15.11 -3.54
N THR A 29 11.58 -15.03 -2.56
CA THR A 29 10.36 -15.85 -2.47
C THR A 29 9.14 -15.08 -2.97
N PHE A 30 9.06 -14.82 -4.27
CA PHE A 30 7.90 -14.12 -4.85
C PHE A 30 6.67 -15.03 -4.95
N SER A 31 5.52 -14.58 -4.43
CA SER A 31 4.25 -15.32 -4.46
C SER A 31 3.17 -14.55 -5.24
N ARG A 32 2.82 -15.05 -6.44
CA ARG A 32 1.73 -14.49 -7.24
C ARG A 32 0.38 -14.50 -6.52
N PRO A 33 -0.05 -15.59 -5.86
CA PRO A 33 -1.30 -15.60 -5.11
C PRO A 33 -1.36 -14.54 -4.02
N ALA A 34 -0.24 -14.27 -3.34
CA ALA A 34 -0.18 -13.24 -2.32
C ALA A 34 -0.38 -11.83 -2.90
N ILE A 35 0.18 -11.53 -4.08
CA ILE A 35 -0.07 -10.27 -4.78
C ILE A 35 -1.50 -10.16 -5.28
N ALA A 36 -2.05 -11.23 -5.84
CA ALA A 36 -3.45 -11.25 -6.28
C ALA A 36 -4.40 -10.96 -5.11
N LEU A 37 -4.12 -11.51 -3.92
CA LEU A 37 -4.89 -11.21 -2.71
C LEU A 37 -4.78 -9.74 -2.30
N VAL A 38 -3.58 -9.15 -2.30
CA VAL A 38 -3.38 -7.73 -1.99
C VAL A 38 -4.10 -6.85 -3.01
N ALA A 39 -4.04 -7.18 -4.30
CA ALA A 39 -4.76 -6.50 -5.36
C ALA A 39 -6.28 -6.57 -5.16
N LEU A 40 -6.81 -7.73 -4.77
CA LEU A 40 -8.23 -7.90 -4.47
C LEU A 40 -8.65 -7.03 -3.28
N ILE A 41 -7.88 -7.04 -2.18
CA ILE A 41 -8.15 -6.20 -1.01
C ILE A 41 -8.14 -4.71 -1.39
N ALA A 42 -7.16 -4.28 -2.19
CA ALA A 42 -7.07 -2.92 -2.68
C ALA A 42 -8.27 -2.54 -3.57
N ALA A 43 -8.69 -3.41 -4.48
CA ALA A 43 -9.85 -3.17 -5.35
C ALA A 43 -11.15 -3.04 -4.54
N VAL A 44 -11.37 -3.94 -3.57
CA VAL A 44 -12.54 -3.86 -2.66
C VAL A 44 -12.48 -2.58 -1.83
N HIS A 45 -11.31 -2.22 -1.28
CA HIS A 45 -11.15 -0.97 -0.56
C HIS A 45 -11.51 0.25 -1.42
N VAL A 46 -10.99 0.33 -2.65
CA VAL A 46 -11.30 1.42 -3.58
C VAL A 46 -12.80 1.48 -3.87
N TYR A 47 -13.43 0.35 -4.16
CA TYR A 47 -14.86 0.29 -4.40
C TYR A 47 -15.66 0.84 -3.20
N LEU A 48 -15.32 0.43 -1.97
CA LEU A 48 -16.00 0.92 -0.77
C LEU A 48 -15.80 2.44 -0.56
N VAL A 49 -14.59 2.95 -0.79
CA VAL A 49 -14.32 4.39 -0.69
C VAL A 49 -15.16 5.16 -1.71
N TRP A 50 -15.20 4.70 -2.97
CA TRP A 50 -15.96 5.35 -4.02
C TRP A 50 -17.47 5.31 -3.75
N ALA A 51 -18.01 4.14 -3.41
CA ALA A 51 -19.43 3.97 -3.18
C ALA A 51 -19.93 4.70 -1.93
N PHE A 52 -19.19 4.66 -0.82
CA PHE A 52 -19.72 5.09 0.48
C PHE A 52 -19.12 6.37 1.02
N ARG A 53 -17.92 6.75 0.58
CA ARG A 53 -17.25 7.97 1.05
C ARG A 53 -17.29 9.10 0.04
N TYR A 54 -17.26 8.77 -1.24
CA TYR A 54 -17.31 9.76 -2.32
C TYR A 54 -18.67 9.80 -3.02
N ASP A 55 -19.56 8.84 -2.78
CA ASP A 55 -20.86 8.74 -3.45
C ASP A 55 -20.72 8.79 -4.98
N TRP A 56 -19.66 8.17 -5.50
CA TRP A 56 -19.26 8.23 -6.92
C TRP A 56 -18.95 9.63 -7.47
N GLN A 57 -18.86 10.66 -6.62
CA GLN A 57 -18.59 12.03 -7.03
C GLN A 57 -17.09 12.31 -7.08
N PHE A 58 -16.58 12.60 -8.28
CA PHE A 58 -15.16 12.92 -8.48
C PHE A 58 -14.71 14.14 -7.67
N ALA A 59 -15.56 15.16 -7.52
CA ALA A 59 -15.27 16.36 -6.73
C ALA A 59 -14.91 16.03 -5.26
N MET A 60 -15.57 15.02 -4.68
CA MET A 60 -15.29 14.55 -3.32
C MET A 60 -13.95 13.82 -3.23
N ALA A 61 -13.58 13.08 -4.28
CA ALA A 61 -12.32 12.35 -4.33
C ALA A 61 -11.09 13.29 -4.43
N VAL A 62 -11.24 14.43 -5.11
CA VAL A 62 -10.16 15.42 -5.30
C VAL A 62 -10.17 16.57 -4.30
N ARG A 63 -11.08 16.58 -3.32
CA ARG A 63 -11.21 17.68 -2.32
C ARG A 63 -9.92 18.01 -1.55
N ASN A 64 -9.01 17.05 -1.46
CA ASN A 64 -7.72 17.17 -0.78
C ASN A 64 -6.56 17.54 -1.73
N GLY A 65 -6.86 17.86 -2.99
CA GLY A 65 -5.90 18.20 -4.04
C GLY A 65 -5.73 17.10 -5.08
N TYR A 66 -5.65 17.52 -6.35
CA TYR A 66 -5.46 16.63 -7.50
C TYR A 66 -4.16 15.83 -7.44
N ALA A 67 -3.07 16.45 -6.99
CA ALA A 67 -1.77 15.77 -6.91
C ALA A 67 -1.83 14.54 -6.00
N GLY A 68 -2.38 14.68 -4.79
CA GLY A 68 -2.56 13.55 -3.86
C GLY A 68 -3.48 12.48 -4.45
N PHE A 69 -4.58 12.88 -5.08
CA PHE A 69 -5.49 11.97 -5.77
C PHE A 69 -4.74 11.12 -6.81
N PHE A 70 -4.01 11.73 -7.74
CA PHE A 70 -3.30 11.01 -8.79
C PHE A 70 -2.18 10.11 -8.24
N ILE A 71 -1.42 10.58 -7.25
CA ILE A 71 -0.33 9.81 -6.64
C ILE A 71 -0.90 8.53 -5.99
N PHE A 72 -1.96 8.64 -5.17
CA PHE A 72 -2.54 7.47 -4.51
C PHE A 72 -3.24 6.51 -5.48
N HIS A 73 -4.01 7.03 -6.43
CA HIS A 73 -4.72 6.17 -7.38
C HIS A 73 -3.74 5.48 -8.34
N SER A 74 -2.64 6.13 -8.72
CA SER A 74 -1.58 5.48 -9.51
C SER A 74 -0.90 4.36 -8.74
N ALA A 75 -0.67 4.51 -7.43
CA ALA A 75 -0.14 3.42 -6.59
C ALA A 75 -1.14 2.27 -6.47
N LEU A 76 -2.42 2.54 -6.26
CA LEU A 76 -3.47 1.51 -6.19
C LEU A 76 -3.61 0.77 -7.52
N LEU A 77 -3.61 1.51 -8.64
CA LEU A 77 -3.60 0.93 -9.98
C LEU A 77 -2.36 0.06 -10.21
N SER A 78 -1.19 0.51 -9.74
CA SER A 78 0.06 -0.25 -9.84
C SER A 78 0.00 -1.56 -9.04
N ILE A 79 -0.60 -1.57 -7.85
CA ILE A 79 -0.82 -2.79 -7.06
C ILE A 79 -1.73 -3.77 -7.81
N VAL A 80 -2.81 -3.28 -8.40
CA VAL A 80 -3.73 -4.12 -9.17
C VAL A 80 -3.04 -4.66 -10.43
N ALA A 81 -2.35 -3.80 -11.19
CA ALA A 81 -1.60 -4.20 -12.38
C ALA A 81 -0.49 -5.20 -12.05
N ALA A 82 0.14 -5.10 -10.87
CA ALA A 82 1.19 -6.01 -10.41
C ALA A 82 0.72 -7.48 -10.37
N ALA A 83 -0.58 -7.74 -10.20
CA ALA A 83 -1.14 -9.10 -10.20
C ALA A 83 -1.14 -9.76 -11.60
N PHE A 84 -1.06 -8.98 -12.68
CA PHE A 84 -1.22 -9.47 -14.05
C PHE A 84 0.08 -9.42 -14.87
N VAL A 85 1.12 -8.76 -14.37
CA VAL A 85 2.38 -8.60 -15.09
C VAL A 85 3.42 -9.67 -14.71
N PRO A 86 4.44 -9.90 -15.56
CA PRO A 86 5.56 -10.77 -15.21
C PRO A 86 6.32 -10.30 -13.97
N PRO A 87 6.99 -11.21 -13.22
CA PRO A 87 7.68 -10.87 -11.99
C PRO A 87 8.73 -9.75 -12.15
N VAL A 88 9.40 -9.65 -13.30
CA VAL A 88 10.41 -8.61 -13.55
C VAL A 88 9.83 -7.19 -13.45
N ILE A 89 8.56 -7.00 -13.85
CA ILE A 89 7.83 -5.73 -13.77
C ILE A 89 7.10 -5.60 -12.43
N CYS A 90 6.56 -6.72 -11.92
CA CYS A 90 5.82 -6.75 -10.67
C CYS A 90 6.64 -6.23 -9.47
N LYS A 91 7.91 -6.67 -9.35
CA LYS A 91 8.78 -6.30 -8.24
C LYS A 91 9.00 -4.78 -8.08
N PRO A 92 9.41 -4.02 -9.12
CA PRO A 92 9.54 -2.58 -9.00
C PRO A 92 8.19 -1.89 -8.76
N LEU A 93 7.08 -2.38 -9.34
CA LEU A 93 5.76 -1.82 -9.09
C LEU A 93 5.34 -1.95 -7.62
N ILE A 94 5.55 -3.11 -7.00
CA ILE A 94 5.28 -3.34 -5.57
C ILE A 94 6.13 -2.40 -4.71
N ALA A 95 7.43 -2.28 -5.02
CA ALA A 95 8.34 -1.42 -4.26
C ALA A 95 7.92 0.06 -4.34
N LEU A 96 7.62 0.56 -5.54
CA LEU A 96 7.16 1.94 -5.73
C LEU A 96 5.81 2.18 -5.03
N SER A 97 4.87 1.24 -5.18
CA SER A 97 3.57 1.32 -4.53
C SER A 97 3.71 1.33 -3.01
N PHE A 98 4.63 0.54 -2.46
CA PHE A 98 4.91 0.52 -1.02
C PHE A 98 5.38 1.90 -0.54
N LEU A 99 6.30 2.55 -1.25
CA LEU A 99 6.80 3.88 -0.88
C LEU A 99 5.68 4.93 -0.86
N ILE A 100 4.85 4.95 -1.91
CA ILE A 100 3.74 5.90 -2.03
C ILE A 100 2.69 5.64 -0.94
N VAL A 101 2.27 4.38 -0.76
CA VAL A 101 1.28 4.01 0.25
C VAL A 101 1.80 4.28 1.66
N SER A 102 3.08 4.02 1.94
CA SER A 102 3.69 4.31 3.24
C SER A 102 3.64 5.80 3.58
N ALA A 103 3.97 6.67 2.61
CA ALA A 103 3.89 8.12 2.79
C ALA A 103 2.44 8.57 3.10
N GLY A 104 1.46 8.03 2.36
CA GLY A 104 0.05 8.32 2.61
C GLY A 104 -0.49 7.79 3.91
N ALA A 105 -0.20 6.53 4.23
CA ALA A 105 -0.65 5.89 5.46
C ALA A 105 -0.11 6.63 6.69
N THR A 106 1.16 7.06 6.63
CA THR A 106 1.78 7.88 7.68
C THR A 106 1.06 9.22 7.83
N GLY A 107 0.78 9.94 6.74
CA GLY A 107 0.01 11.18 6.82
C GLY A 107 -1.42 10.97 7.34
N ALA A 108 -2.07 9.89 6.93
CA ALA A 108 -3.46 9.59 7.31
C ALA A 108 -3.62 9.34 8.81
N VAL A 109 -2.68 8.65 9.47
CA VAL A 109 -2.77 8.33 10.91
C VAL A 109 -2.62 9.53 11.84
N PHE A 110 -2.14 10.66 11.34
CA PHE A 110 -2.13 11.94 12.07
C PHE A 110 -3.30 12.84 11.70
N ARG A 111 -3.92 12.63 10.53
CA ARG A 111 -5.01 13.47 10.02
C ARG A 111 -6.41 13.01 10.45
N TYR A 112 -6.65 11.71 10.51
CA TYR A 112 -7.99 11.17 10.74
C TYR A 112 -8.06 10.45 12.09
N GLU A 113 -9.00 10.85 12.93
CA GLU A 113 -9.17 10.29 14.29
C GLU A 113 -9.53 8.80 14.26
N VAL A 114 -10.37 8.38 13.31
CA VAL A 114 -10.82 6.98 13.13
C VAL A 114 -9.67 5.99 12.89
N VAL A 115 -8.52 6.45 12.38
CA VAL A 115 -7.32 5.61 12.19
C VAL A 115 -6.25 5.82 13.26
N SER A 116 -6.52 6.64 14.27
CA SER A 116 -5.58 6.85 15.38
C SER A 116 -5.23 5.55 16.10
N ILE A 117 -6.20 4.63 16.23
CA ILE A 117 -5.99 3.29 16.80
C ILE A 117 -5.00 2.45 15.99
N TYR A 118 -4.90 2.70 14.68
CA TYR A 118 -3.97 2.02 13.77
C TYR A 118 -2.63 2.74 13.63
N ARG A 119 -2.41 3.88 14.32
CA ARG A 119 -1.20 4.68 14.19
C ARG A 119 0.06 3.88 14.45
N VAL A 120 0.15 3.21 15.60
CA VAL A 120 1.34 2.42 15.97
C VAL A 120 1.56 1.26 14.99
N PRO A 121 0.56 0.41 14.67
CA PRO A 121 0.72 -0.63 13.65
C PRO A 121 1.18 -0.13 12.27
N VAL A 122 0.61 0.98 11.79
CA VAL A 122 0.94 1.56 10.48
C VAL A 122 2.39 2.07 10.45
N LEU A 123 2.81 2.79 11.50
CA LEU A 123 4.17 3.32 11.60
C LEU A 123 5.21 2.21 11.72
N ILE A 124 4.91 1.15 12.49
CA ILE A 124 5.77 -0.04 12.56
C ILE A 124 5.87 -0.69 11.18
N ASN A 125 4.75 -0.88 10.47
CA ASN A 125 4.78 -1.48 9.12
C ASN A 125 5.60 -0.64 8.14
N ALA A 126 5.47 0.69 8.18
CA ALA A 126 6.27 1.61 7.37
C ALA A 126 7.75 1.48 7.68
N GLY A 127 8.12 1.55 8.97
CA GLY A 127 9.49 1.46 9.42
C GLY A 127 10.14 0.12 9.05
N LEU A 128 9.42 -0.99 9.22
CA LEU A 128 9.93 -2.32 8.87
C LEU A 128 10.15 -2.48 7.37
N GLY A 129 9.17 -2.10 6.54
CA GLY A 129 9.32 -2.23 5.09
C GLY A 129 10.40 -1.30 4.51
N LEU A 130 10.47 -0.04 4.98
CA LEU A 130 11.53 0.90 4.59
C LEU A 130 12.91 0.46 5.06
N GLY A 131 13.03 0.12 6.36
CA GLY A 131 14.29 -0.34 6.94
C GLY A 131 14.82 -1.59 6.23
N TYR A 132 13.92 -2.49 5.84
CA TYR A 132 14.28 -3.68 5.09
C TYR A 132 14.73 -3.38 3.66
N LEU A 133 14.08 -2.43 2.95
CA LEU A 133 14.55 -1.96 1.64
C LEU A 133 15.97 -1.38 1.71
N VAL A 134 16.21 -0.52 2.70
CA VAL A 134 17.53 0.10 2.92
C VAL A 134 18.59 -0.96 3.24
N TYR A 135 18.27 -1.87 4.16
CA TYR A 135 19.18 -2.97 4.53
C TYR A 135 19.53 -3.86 3.34
N ASN A 136 18.54 -4.24 2.53
CA ASN A 136 18.75 -5.05 1.34
C ASN A 136 19.62 -4.34 0.30
N GLN A 137 19.43 -3.04 0.10
CA GLN A 137 20.26 -2.24 -0.79
C GLN A 137 21.70 -2.16 -0.28
N TYR A 138 21.90 -1.92 1.02
CA TYR A 138 23.22 -1.91 1.65
C TYR A 138 23.97 -3.23 1.45
N ARG A 139 23.28 -4.37 1.67
CA ARG A 139 23.85 -5.71 1.46
C ARG A 139 24.26 -6.00 0.01
N ARG A 140 23.60 -5.39 -0.98
CA ARG A 140 23.97 -5.56 -2.40
C ARG A 140 25.23 -4.79 -2.76
N ILE A 141 25.47 -3.67 -2.10
CA ILE A 141 26.60 -2.78 -2.39
C ILE A 141 27.87 -3.28 -1.69
N LYS A 142 27.76 -3.82 -0.48
CA LYS A 142 28.91 -4.33 0.28
C LYS A 142 29.22 -5.78 -0.17
N PRO A 143 30.32 -6.05 -0.90
CA PRO A 143 30.69 -7.41 -1.26
C PRO A 143 30.94 -8.22 0.01
N ALA A 144 30.59 -9.51 -0.02
CA ALA A 144 31.00 -10.43 1.03
C ALA A 144 32.54 -10.52 1.00
N GLY A 145 33.19 -9.85 1.96
CA GLY A 145 34.60 -10.03 2.25
C GLY A 145 34.85 -11.33 3.01
#